data_AF-A0A959G5J6-F1
#
_entry.id   AF-A0A959G5J6-F1
#
_cell.length_a   1.000
_cell.length_b   1.000
_cell.length_c   1.000
_cell.angle_alpha   90.00
_cell.angle_beta   90.00
_cell.angle_gamma   90.00
#
_symmetry.space_group_name_H-M   'P 1'
#
loop_
_entity.id
_entity.type
_entity.pdbx_description
1 polymer ?
#
loop_
_entity_poly.entity_id
_entity_poly.type
_entity_poly.pdbx_seq_one_letter_code
_entity_poly.pdbx_strand_id
1 'polypeptide(L)'
;MLVEILSEDDRALNMCFETDFANTAIINAMLKSGCSQEEIMSIVWANGSWPFYTKEFLGLVTYFNNCQKSGHIFGFHKSKNTSIERLKNYVEKKSPWCGSSTPKEEVLQEAIQWTEVEEENNDFHKWEKEKANLIHDHLKPGERLLINAHNAHLSKYGISFGHRLYLIEPDQYYNIAYSFRKGSFWAKSTYQMNIEQISAQTQFSAEYISNTTNAFVFDIRAFRNSPKFTKWKDHLVSMIDVGAVLRTPAGEYNNLKLLQNYDLLICANEESPSTKYKD
;
A
#
# COMPACT_ATOMS: atom_id res chain seq x y z
N MET A 1 -1.63 10.07 -10.16
CA MET A 1 -0.77 11.17 -9.66
C MET A 1 0.59 10.71 -9.15
N LEU A 2 0.77 10.17 -7.94
CA LEU A 2 2.14 9.88 -7.44
C LEU A 2 2.91 8.89 -8.33
N VAL A 3 2.27 7.81 -8.75
CA VAL A 3 2.89 6.82 -9.66
C VAL A 3 3.26 7.43 -11.00
N GLU A 4 2.38 8.27 -11.54
CA GLU A 4 2.60 9.01 -12.78
C GLU A 4 3.82 9.94 -12.67
N ILE A 5 3.87 10.79 -11.64
CA ILE A 5 5.02 11.67 -11.37
C ILE A 5 6.32 10.86 -11.22
N LEU A 6 6.27 9.77 -10.44
CA LEU A 6 7.46 8.94 -10.23
C LEU A 6 7.87 8.18 -11.51
N SER A 7 6.93 7.88 -12.40
CA SER A 7 7.20 7.19 -13.66
C SER A 7 7.82 8.10 -14.73
N GLU A 8 7.85 9.43 -14.53
CA GLU A 8 8.54 10.36 -15.44
C GLU A 8 10.06 10.22 -15.42
N ASP A 9 10.61 9.64 -14.35
CA ASP A 9 12.04 9.38 -14.20
C ASP A 9 12.40 8.03 -14.82
N ASP A 10 13.48 8.03 -15.63
CA ASP A 10 13.92 6.88 -16.43
C ASP A 10 14.41 5.67 -15.61
N ARG A 11 14.63 5.82 -14.31
CA ARG A 11 14.99 4.71 -13.42
C ARG A 11 13.79 3.77 -13.26
N ALA A 12 14.05 2.47 -13.27
CA ALA A 12 13.04 1.45 -13.01
C ALA A 12 12.33 1.73 -11.68
N LEU A 13 10.99 1.77 -11.72
CA LEU A 13 10.16 1.91 -10.54
C LEU A 13 9.50 0.57 -10.26
N ASN A 14 9.77 0.01 -9.10
CA ASN A 14 9.06 -1.14 -8.55
C ASN A 14 7.92 -0.67 -7.65
N MET A 15 6.88 -1.48 -7.49
CA MET A 15 5.73 -1.15 -6.66
C MET A 15 5.46 -2.26 -5.63
N CYS A 16 5.40 -1.88 -4.36
CA CYS A 16 5.08 -2.77 -3.26
C CYS A 16 3.70 -2.46 -2.69
N PHE A 17 2.89 -3.48 -2.44
CA PHE A 17 1.56 -3.34 -1.86
C PHE A 17 1.42 -4.07 -0.53
N GLU A 18 0.60 -3.51 0.36
CA GLU A 18 0.11 -4.16 1.58
C GLU A 18 -0.90 -5.29 1.25
N THR A 19 -0.43 -6.30 0.54
CA THR A 19 -1.19 -7.50 0.19
C THR A 19 -0.27 -8.70 0.17
N ASP A 20 -0.86 -9.89 0.13
CA ASP A 20 -0.05 -11.11 0.13
C ASP A 20 0.78 -11.21 -1.15
N PHE A 21 1.98 -11.78 -1.01
CA PHE A 21 2.90 -11.91 -2.12
C PHE A 21 2.27 -12.70 -3.28
N ALA A 22 1.60 -13.81 -2.98
CA ALA A 22 0.97 -14.66 -3.98
C ALA A 22 -0.01 -13.90 -4.89
N ASN A 23 -0.85 -13.01 -4.34
CA ASN A 23 -1.76 -12.19 -5.13
C ASN A 23 -1.01 -11.26 -6.07
N THR A 24 0.06 -10.62 -5.61
CA THR A 24 0.86 -9.76 -6.51
C THR A 24 1.59 -10.53 -7.59
N ALA A 25 2.04 -11.76 -7.31
CA ALA A 25 2.64 -12.62 -8.32
C ALA A 25 1.63 -13.02 -9.40
N ILE A 26 0.39 -13.35 -9.00
CA ILE A 26 -0.72 -13.56 -9.94
C ILE A 26 -0.95 -12.31 -10.78
N ILE A 27 -1.05 -11.14 -10.15
CA ILE A 27 -1.28 -9.87 -10.85
C ILE A 27 -0.17 -9.60 -11.88
N ASN A 28 1.11 -9.71 -11.50
CA ASN A 28 2.25 -9.57 -12.41
C ASN A 28 2.13 -10.50 -13.62
N ALA A 29 1.87 -11.77 -13.37
CA ALA A 29 1.79 -12.78 -14.42
C ALA A 29 0.67 -12.50 -15.42
N MET A 30 -0.50 -12.13 -14.90
CA MET A 30 -1.66 -11.81 -15.71
C MET A 30 -1.44 -10.55 -16.54
N LEU A 31 -0.83 -9.52 -15.96
CA LEU A 31 -0.48 -8.29 -16.67
C LEU A 31 0.55 -8.56 -17.78
N LYS A 32 1.63 -9.33 -17.50
CA LYS A 32 2.61 -9.78 -18.50
C LYS A 32 1.99 -10.62 -19.61
N SER A 33 0.87 -11.28 -19.34
CA SER A 33 0.15 -12.13 -20.29
C SER A 33 -0.94 -11.40 -21.07
N GLY A 34 -1.11 -10.09 -20.87
CA GLY A 34 -2.12 -9.30 -21.57
C GLY A 34 -3.55 -9.61 -21.14
N CYS A 35 -3.76 -10.18 -19.94
CA CYS A 35 -5.11 -10.39 -19.41
C CYS A 35 -5.84 -9.06 -19.22
N SER A 36 -7.15 -9.07 -19.42
CA SER A 36 -7.97 -7.89 -19.19
C SER A 36 -8.06 -7.56 -17.70
N GLN A 37 -8.38 -6.30 -17.41
CA GLN A 37 -8.69 -5.82 -16.06
C GLN A 37 -9.75 -6.69 -15.37
N GLU A 38 -10.79 -7.07 -16.11
CA GLU A 38 -11.88 -7.88 -15.58
C GLU A 38 -11.44 -9.29 -15.20
N GLU A 39 -10.54 -9.87 -15.99
CA GLU A 39 -9.97 -11.19 -15.71
C GLU A 39 -9.17 -11.15 -14.43
N ILE A 40 -8.25 -10.18 -14.29
CA ILE A 40 -7.42 -10.00 -13.09
C ILE A 40 -8.31 -9.91 -11.86
N MET A 41 -9.31 -9.05 -11.90
CA MET A 41 -10.21 -8.84 -10.77
C MET A 41 -11.06 -10.06 -10.44
N SER A 42 -11.46 -10.87 -11.42
CA SER A 42 -12.26 -12.06 -11.17
C SER A 42 -11.55 -13.08 -10.26
N ILE A 43 -10.22 -13.18 -10.39
CA ILE A 43 -9.38 -14.13 -9.66
C ILE A 43 -8.98 -13.56 -8.32
N VAL A 44 -8.51 -12.32 -8.36
CA VAL A 44 -8.01 -11.60 -7.20
C VAL A 44 -9.16 -11.35 -6.19
N TRP A 45 -10.38 -11.08 -6.67
CA TRP A 45 -11.59 -11.02 -5.83
C TRP A 45 -11.99 -12.37 -5.26
N ALA A 46 -11.93 -13.45 -6.06
CA ALA A 46 -12.22 -14.81 -5.59
C ALA A 46 -11.26 -15.27 -4.47
N ASN A 47 -10.09 -14.64 -4.37
CA ASN A 47 -9.12 -14.92 -3.30
C ASN A 47 -9.50 -14.32 -1.94
N GLY A 48 -10.58 -13.53 -1.85
CA GLY A 48 -11.11 -13.05 -0.57
C GLY A 48 -10.25 -11.99 0.11
N SER A 49 -9.30 -11.37 -0.61
CA SER A 49 -8.43 -10.31 -0.11
C SER A 49 -9.06 -8.91 -0.22
N TRP A 50 -10.40 -8.84 -0.21
CA TRP A 50 -11.13 -7.58 -0.06
C TRP A 50 -10.85 -7.03 1.35
N PRO A 51 -10.35 -5.79 1.49
CA PRO A 51 -10.85 -4.58 0.83
C PRO A 51 -10.02 -4.01 -0.33
N PHE A 52 -8.88 -4.60 -0.69
CA PHE A 52 -7.89 -3.94 -1.55
C PHE A 52 -8.24 -3.87 -3.05
N TYR A 53 -9.30 -4.55 -3.49
CA TYR A 53 -9.60 -4.73 -4.91
C TYR A 53 -10.76 -3.84 -5.36
N THR A 54 -10.43 -2.58 -5.54
CA THR A 54 -11.31 -1.51 -6.02
C THR A 54 -11.00 -1.17 -7.49
N LYS A 55 -11.86 -0.39 -8.15
CA LYS A 55 -11.57 0.10 -9.51
C LYS A 55 -10.32 0.98 -9.54
N GLU A 56 -10.08 1.75 -8.47
CA GLU A 56 -8.92 2.62 -8.33
C GLU A 56 -7.62 1.83 -8.20
N PHE A 57 -7.60 0.76 -7.39
CA PHE A 57 -6.45 -0.14 -7.30
C PHE A 57 -6.13 -0.78 -8.66
N LEU A 58 -7.15 -1.24 -9.38
CA LEU A 58 -6.98 -1.84 -10.70
C LEU A 58 -6.45 -0.84 -11.73
N GLY A 59 -7.00 0.37 -11.74
CA GLY A 59 -6.53 1.47 -12.57
C GLY A 59 -5.06 1.76 -12.29
N LEU A 60 -4.66 1.76 -11.02
CA LEU A 60 -3.28 1.95 -10.59
C LEU A 60 -2.34 0.85 -11.08
N VAL A 61 -2.64 -0.43 -10.84
CA VAL A 61 -1.75 -1.52 -11.28
C VAL A 61 -1.67 -1.63 -12.81
N THR A 62 -2.77 -1.35 -13.51
CA THR A 62 -2.79 -1.32 -14.97
C THR A 62 -1.96 -0.17 -15.50
N TYR A 63 -2.14 1.04 -14.95
CA TYR A 63 -1.37 2.21 -15.33
C TYR A 63 0.13 1.98 -15.10
N PHE A 64 0.50 1.45 -13.93
CA PHE A 64 1.88 1.12 -13.61
C PHE A 64 2.48 0.13 -14.62
N ASN A 65 1.78 -0.96 -14.93
CA ASN A 65 2.22 -1.94 -15.90
C ASN A 65 2.39 -1.36 -17.31
N ASN A 66 1.53 -0.43 -17.72
CA ASN A 66 1.60 0.18 -19.05
C ASN A 66 2.73 1.22 -19.16
N CYS A 67 3.08 1.88 -18.07
CA CYS A 67 4.10 2.94 -18.09
C CYS A 67 5.51 2.43 -17.83
N GLN A 68 5.66 1.29 -17.15
CA GLN A 68 6.96 0.80 -16.71
C GLN A 68 7.61 -0.13 -17.74
N LYS A 69 8.89 0.13 -18.04
CA LYS A 69 9.70 -0.70 -18.95
C LYS A 69 10.26 -1.96 -18.28
N SER A 70 10.46 -1.94 -16.95
CA SER A 70 11.16 -3.01 -16.23
C SER A 70 10.82 -3.12 -14.73
N GLY A 71 9.71 -2.52 -14.28
CA GLY A 71 9.29 -2.54 -12.88
C GLY A 71 8.49 -3.79 -12.51
N HIS A 72 8.62 -4.25 -11.26
CA HIS A 72 7.85 -5.37 -10.71
C HIS A 72 6.83 -4.90 -9.67
N ILE A 73 5.69 -5.59 -9.57
CA ILE A 73 4.75 -5.44 -8.46
C ILE A 73 4.99 -6.55 -7.45
N PHE A 74 5.06 -6.26 -6.14
CA PHE A 74 5.14 -7.30 -5.13
C PHE A 74 4.37 -6.96 -3.86
N GLY A 75 3.91 -7.98 -3.14
CA GLY A 75 3.18 -7.87 -1.89
C GLY A 75 4.10 -8.17 -0.73
N PHE A 76 3.99 -7.43 0.37
CA PHE A 76 4.82 -7.69 1.55
C PHE A 76 4.10 -8.48 2.64
N HIS A 77 2.78 -8.69 2.56
CA HIS A 77 2.06 -9.53 3.52
C HIS A 77 2.33 -11.02 3.33
N LYS A 78 2.21 -11.76 4.43
CA LYS A 78 2.37 -13.21 4.45
C LYS A 78 1.31 -13.87 3.56
N SER A 79 1.74 -14.78 2.69
CA SER A 79 0.80 -15.58 1.92
C SER A 79 0.18 -16.63 2.82
N LYS A 80 -1.14 -16.72 2.83
CA LYS A 80 -1.81 -17.85 3.47
C LYS A 80 -1.60 -19.09 2.59
N ASN A 81 -1.50 -20.28 3.16
CA ASN A 81 -1.44 -21.53 2.39
C ASN A 81 -2.57 -21.63 1.36
N THR A 82 -3.74 -21.09 1.70
CA THR A 82 -4.89 -20.99 0.77
C THR A 82 -4.59 -20.12 -0.44
N SER A 83 -3.82 -19.03 -0.33
CA SER A 83 -3.42 -18.20 -1.48
C SER A 83 -2.47 -18.96 -2.42
N ILE A 84 -1.56 -19.78 -1.87
CA ILE A 84 -0.62 -20.62 -2.65
C ILE A 84 -1.34 -21.76 -3.37
N GLU A 85 -2.20 -22.49 -2.67
CA GLU A 85 -3.01 -23.56 -3.28
C GLU A 85 -3.94 -23.01 -4.36
N ARG A 86 -4.50 -21.81 -4.16
CA ARG A 86 -5.34 -21.15 -5.17
C ARG A 86 -4.53 -20.71 -6.38
N LEU A 87 -3.32 -20.16 -6.18
CA LEU A 87 -2.40 -19.87 -7.28
C LEU A 87 -2.11 -21.14 -8.10
N LYS A 88 -1.74 -22.25 -7.44
CA LYS A 88 -1.51 -23.54 -8.11
C LYS A 88 -2.73 -23.99 -8.90
N ASN A 89 -3.90 -24.01 -8.27
CA ASN A 89 -5.18 -24.35 -8.92
C ASN A 89 -5.51 -23.42 -10.10
N TYR A 90 -5.22 -22.12 -10.00
CA TYR A 90 -5.48 -21.14 -11.05
C TYR A 90 -4.59 -21.41 -12.27
N VAL A 91 -3.29 -21.59 -12.05
CA VAL A 91 -2.30 -21.93 -13.09
C VAL A 91 -2.69 -23.24 -13.81
N GLU A 92 -3.15 -24.23 -13.05
CA GLU A 92 -3.55 -25.55 -13.59
C GLU A 92 -4.86 -25.51 -14.39
N LYS A 93 -5.91 -24.80 -13.92
CA LYS A 93 -7.27 -24.90 -14.48
C LYS A 93 -7.56 -23.94 -15.63
N LYS A 94 -6.89 -22.79 -15.73
CA LYS A 94 -7.22 -21.72 -16.70
C LYS A 94 -6.26 -21.75 -17.91
N SER A 95 -6.30 -22.84 -18.68
CA SER A 95 -5.64 -22.91 -19.99
C SER A 95 -6.63 -22.73 -21.15
N PRO A 96 -6.29 -22.01 -22.23
CA PRO A 96 -5.04 -21.29 -22.45
C PRO A 96 -5.15 -19.86 -21.90
N TRP A 97 -4.08 -19.42 -21.24
CA TRP A 97 -3.86 -18.02 -20.91
C TRP A 97 -4.03 -17.19 -22.19
N CYS A 98 -4.75 -16.08 -22.07
CA CYS A 98 -5.24 -15.22 -23.17
C CYS A 98 -4.20 -14.92 -24.26
N GLY A 99 -3.98 -15.83 -25.20
CA GLY A 99 -3.11 -15.67 -26.36
C GLY A 99 -1.62 -15.39 -26.08
N SER A 100 -1.17 -15.44 -24.82
CA SER A 100 0.19 -15.09 -24.41
C SER A 100 1.17 -16.26 -24.61
N SER A 101 2.38 -15.95 -25.11
CA SER A 101 3.49 -16.90 -25.27
C SER A 101 4.29 -17.13 -23.99
N THR A 102 3.92 -16.48 -22.87
CA THR A 102 4.68 -16.55 -21.61
C THR A 102 4.43 -17.90 -20.94
N PRO A 103 5.47 -18.73 -20.69
CA PRO A 103 5.28 -20.07 -20.12
C PRO A 103 4.70 -20.01 -18.70
N LYS A 104 3.66 -20.81 -18.45
CA LYS A 104 3.00 -20.94 -17.14
C LYS A 104 3.97 -21.29 -16.01
N GLU A 105 5.00 -22.05 -16.35
CA GLU A 105 6.04 -22.50 -15.45
C GLU A 105 6.89 -21.34 -14.91
N GLU A 106 7.20 -20.30 -15.70
CA GLU A 106 8.01 -19.16 -15.23
C GLU A 106 7.27 -18.35 -14.16
N VAL A 107 5.98 -18.10 -14.39
CA VAL A 107 5.08 -17.43 -13.44
C VAL A 107 4.97 -18.20 -12.14
N LEU A 108 4.78 -19.53 -12.23
CA LEU A 108 4.62 -20.38 -11.07
C LEU A 108 5.92 -20.47 -10.26
N GLN A 109 7.07 -20.53 -10.92
CA GLN A 109 8.39 -20.53 -10.27
C GLN A 109 8.67 -19.20 -9.57
N GLU A 110 8.41 -18.07 -10.24
CA GLU A 110 8.53 -16.72 -9.62
C GLU A 110 7.61 -16.62 -8.41
N ALA A 111 6.39 -17.17 -8.46
CA ALA A 111 5.50 -17.12 -7.31
C ALA A 111 5.90 -18.07 -6.16
N ILE A 112 6.41 -19.28 -6.46
CA ILE A 112 6.84 -20.27 -5.46
C ILE A 112 8.06 -19.77 -4.68
N GLN A 113 9.09 -19.27 -5.38
CA GLN A 113 10.35 -18.82 -4.79
C GLN A 113 10.15 -17.82 -3.63
N TRP A 114 9.16 -16.95 -3.75
CA TRP A 114 8.88 -15.91 -2.76
C TRP A 114 7.96 -16.38 -1.61
N THR A 115 7.28 -17.51 -1.79
CA THR A 115 6.44 -18.12 -0.74
C THR A 115 7.24 -19.02 0.21
N GLU A 116 8.35 -19.60 -0.25
CA GLU A 116 9.17 -20.54 0.54
C GLU A 116 9.99 -19.88 1.67
N VAL A 117 10.00 -18.55 1.77
CA VAL A 117 10.72 -17.81 2.83
C VAL A 117 9.97 -17.84 4.20
N GLU A 118 8.83 -18.54 4.33
CA GLU A 118 7.81 -18.20 5.34
C GLU A 118 7.47 -19.19 6.47
N GLU A 119 8.13 -20.35 6.62
CA GLU A 119 7.60 -21.37 7.56
C GLU A 119 7.97 -21.22 9.05
N GLU A 120 8.98 -20.44 9.47
CA GLU A 120 9.52 -20.65 10.83
C GLU A 120 9.20 -19.61 11.93
N ASN A 121 8.55 -18.47 11.69
CA ASN A 121 8.42 -17.44 12.75
C ASN A 121 7.03 -16.83 12.94
N ASN A 122 6.49 -16.97 14.17
CA ASN A 122 5.28 -16.32 14.67
C ASN A 122 5.55 -14.93 15.30
N ASP A 123 6.77 -14.40 15.20
CA ASP A 123 7.12 -13.08 15.73
C ASP A 123 6.90 -11.99 14.67
N PHE A 124 5.89 -11.15 14.89
CA PHE A 124 5.56 -10.01 14.03
C PHE A 124 6.75 -9.06 13.80
N HIS A 125 7.60 -8.83 14.81
CA HIS A 125 8.74 -7.93 14.69
C HIS A 125 9.84 -8.50 13.81
N LYS A 126 10.09 -9.81 13.94
CA LYS A 126 11.04 -10.53 13.12
C LYS A 126 10.55 -10.55 11.66
N TRP A 127 9.26 -10.77 11.47
CA TRP A 127 8.62 -10.78 10.16
C TRP A 127 8.75 -9.43 9.43
N GLU A 128 8.38 -8.30 10.07
CA GLU A 128 8.55 -6.96 9.48
C GLU A 128 10.00 -6.67 9.07
N LYS A 129 10.97 -7.13 9.87
CA LYS A 129 12.40 -6.98 9.59
C LYS A 129 12.86 -7.83 8.41
N GLU A 130 12.50 -9.11 8.39
CA GLU A 130 12.89 -10.05 7.32
C GLU A 130 12.33 -9.60 5.97
N LYS A 131 11.09 -9.10 5.94
CA LYS A 131 10.49 -8.57 4.70
C LYS A 131 11.16 -7.29 4.22
N ALA A 132 11.49 -6.37 5.11
CA ALA A 132 12.19 -5.14 4.74
C ALA A 132 13.55 -5.45 4.10
N ASN A 133 14.29 -6.40 4.69
CA ASN A 133 15.55 -6.88 4.12
C ASN A 133 15.33 -7.57 2.77
N LEU A 134 14.38 -8.51 2.68
CA LEU A 134 14.09 -9.23 1.43
C LEU A 134 13.76 -8.27 0.28
N ILE A 135 12.94 -7.24 0.56
CA ILE A 135 12.55 -6.25 -0.43
C ILE A 135 13.74 -5.37 -0.82
N HIS A 136 14.57 -4.96 0.13
CA HIS A 136 15.80 -4.20 -0.14
C HIS A 136 16.77 -5.01 -1.01
N ASP A 137 17.01 -6.28 -0.66
CA ASP A 137 17.92 -7.18 -1.36
C ASP A 137 17.47 -7.49 -2.80
N HIS A 138 16.17 -7.35 -3.10
CA HIS A 138 15.62 -7.56 -4.45
C HIS A 138 15.79 -6.35 -5.37
N LEU A 139 15.98 -5.14 -4.83
CA LEU A 139 16.16 -3.96 -5.65
C LEU A 139 17.58 -3.93 -6.21
N LYS A 140 17.71 -3.79 -7.53
CA LYS A 140 19.02 -3.58 -8.13
C LYS A 140 19.52 -2.16 -7.84
N PRO A 141 20.85 -1.92 -7.81
CA PRO A 141 21.38 -0.58 -7.64
C PRO A 141 20.77 0.41 -8.64
N GLY A 142 20.21 1.52 -8.12
CA GLY A 142 19.58 2.56 -8.92
C GLY A 142 18.10 2.35 -9.23
N GLU A 143 17.53 1.19 -8.90
CA GLU A 143 16.07 0.99 -8.94
C GLU A 143 15.39 1.75 -7.80
N ARG A 144 14.12 2.11 -8.03
CA ARG A 144 13.28 2.78 -7.06
C ARG A 144 12.17 1.86 -6.60
N LEU A 145 11.68 2.09 -5.39
CA LEU A 145 10.54 1.39 -4.85
C LEU A 145 9.49 2.38 -4.33
N LEU A 146 8.27 2.22 -4.82
CA LEU A 146 7.09 2.85 -4.23
C LEU A 146 6.34 1.83 -3.39
N ILE A 147 6.13 2.13 -2.11
CA ILE A 147 5.36 1.27 -1.20
C ILE A 147 3.99 1.91 -0.97
N ASN A 148 2.94 1.19 -1.31
CA ASN A 148 1.55 1.57 -1.07
C ASN A 148 0.97 0.69 0.05
N ALA A 149 0.80 1.29 1.21
CA ALA A 149 0.31 0.66 2.42
C ALA A 149 -0.41 1.68 3.30
N HIS A 150 -1.11 1.20 4.32
CA HIS A 150 -1.67 2.03 5.38
C HIS A 150 -0.55 2.82 6.11
N ASN A 151 -0.86 4.04 6.54
CA ASN A 151 0.07 4.96 7.20
C ASN A 151 0.89 4.29 8.32
N ALA A 152 0.23 3.47 9.15
CA ALA A 152 0.86 2.73 10.23
C ALA A 152 2.01 1.80 9.77
N HIS A 153 1.89 1.17 8.60
CA HIS A 153 2.96 0.33 8.03
C HIS A 153 4.09 1.18 7.45
N LEU A 154 3.83 2.40 7.01
CA LEU A 154 4.84 3.27 6.41
C LEU A 154 5.61 4.12 7.44
N SER A 155 5.10 4.29 8.66
CA SER A 155 5.74 5.13 9.69
C SER A 155 7.25 4.89 9.82
N LYS A 156 8.03 5.97 9.96
CA LYS A 156 9.48 5.93 10.24
C LYS A 156 9.83 5.55 11.69
N TYR A 157 8.84 5.28 12.53
CA TYR A 157 9.04 5.06 13.96
C TYR A 157 8.33 3.81 14.48
N GLY A 158 8.89 3.20 15.52
CA GLY A 158 8.28 2.07 16.23
C GLY A 158 8.71 0.73 15.65
N ILE A 159 7.75 -0.05 15.18
CA ILE A 159 7.96 -1.47 14.78
C ILE A 159 7.43 -1.77 13.38
N SER A 160 7.02 -0.73 12.65
CA SER A 160 6.45 -0.81 11.31
C SER A 160 7.47 -1.25 10.26
N PHE A 161 6.95 -1.75 9.14
CA PHE A 161 7.71 -2.01 7.92
C PHE A 161 8.60 -0.81 7.52
N GLY A 162 8.01 0.38 7.47
CA GLY A 162 8.68 1.62 7.13
C GLY A 162 9.80 2.00 8.10
N HIS A 163 9.65 1.71 9.39
CA HIS A 163 10.72 1.94 10.36
C HIS A 163 11.93 1.05 10.06
N ARG A 164 11.70 -0.21 9.65
CA ARG A 164 12.78 -1.12 9.26
C ARG A 164 13.52 -0.61 8.03
N LEU A 165 12.80 -0.19 6.99
CA LEU A 165 13.41 0.40 5.79
C LEU A 165 14.17 1.69 6.09
N TYR A 166 13.63 2.55 6.95
CA TYR A 166 14.31 3.76 7.40
C TYR A 166 15.62 3.47 8.14
N LEU A 167 15.71 2.36 8.90
CA LEU A 167 16.95 1.97 9.56
C LEU A 167 18.01 1.42 8.58
N ILE A 168 17.59 0.84 7.45
CA ILE A 168 18.49 0.31 6.41
C ILE A 168 19.01 1.47 5.55
N GLU A 169 18.11 2.35 5.09
CA GLU A 169 18.41 3.43 4.14
C GLU A 169 17.83 4.79 4.62
N PRO A 170 18.34 5.37 5.71
CA PRO A 170 17.72 6.54 6.35
C PRO A 170 17.63 7.77 5.45
N ASP A 171 18.61 7.94 4.55
CA ASP A 171 18.70 9.08 3.63
C ASP A 171 17.94 8.85 2.31
N GLN A 172 17.49 7.62 2.05
CA GLN A 172 16.77 7.25 0.83
C GLN A 172 15.30 6.90 1.09
N TYR A 173 14.91 6.67 2.35
CA TYR A 173 13.53 6.39 2.71
C TYR A 173 12.71 7.67 2.95
N TYR A 174 11.87 8.01 1.96
CA TYR A 174 10.90 9.09 2.04
C TYR A 174 9.51 8.55 2.33
N ASN A 175 8.86 9.06 3.37
CA ASN A 175 7.55 8.62 3.81
C ASN A 175 6.50 9.73 3.61
N ILE A 176 5.42 9.36 2.93
CA ILE A 176 4.30 10.24 2.60
C ILE A 176 3.06 9.71 3.33
N ALA A 177 2.61 10.43 4.36
CA ALA A 177 1.31 10.16 4.97
C ALA A 177 0.18 10.61 4.05
N TYR A 178 -0.94 9.93 4.16
CA TYR A 178 -2.20 10.36 3.57
C TYR A 178 -3.28 10.53 4.66
N SER A 179 -4.04 11.61 4.60
CA SER A 179 -5.21 11.81 5.45
C SER A 179 -6.30 12.57 4.69
N PHE A 180 -7.48 12.73 5.30
CA PHE A 180 -8.56 13.53 4.72
C PHE A 180 -9.41 14.16 5.80
N ARG A 181 -9.88 15.38 5.57
CA ARG A 181 -10.59 16.16 6.60
C ARG A 181 -11.97 15.62 6.92
N LYS A 182 -12.75 15.22 5.93
CA LYS A 182 -14.09 14.64 6.15
C LYS A 182 -14.44 13.73 5.00
N GLY A 183 -15.40 12.84 5.19
CA GLY A 183 -15.90 12.04 4.08
C GLY A 183 -16.42 10.71 4.54
N SER A 184 -16.43 9.78 3.60
CA SER A 184 -16.86 8.41 3.86
C SER A 184 -15.94 7.40 3.21
N PHE A 185 -15.83 6.23 3.84
CA PHE A 185 -14.90 5.17 3.44
C PHE A 185 -15.49 3.80 3.72
N TRP A 186 -14.97 2.77 3.05
CA TRP A 186 -15.35 1.39 3.35
C TRP A 186 -14.56 0.87 4.54
N ALA A 187 -15.25 0.29 5.52
CA ALA A 187 -14.58 -0.41 6.61
C ALA A 187 -15.38 -1.63 7.08
N LYS A 188 -14.66 -2.59 7.65
CA LYS A 188 -15.26 -3.77 8.27
C LYS A 188 -15.63 -3.45 9.70
N SER A 189 -16.93 -3.44 9.99
CA SER A 189 -17.43 -3.59 11.36
C SER A 189 -17.72 -5.08 11.63
N THR A 190 -17.94 -5.46 12.89
CA THR A 190 -17.87 -6.82 13.48
C THR A 190 -18.27 -8.01 12.59
N TYR A 191 -19.22 -7.86 11.66
CA TYR A 191 -19.62 -8.93 10.73
C TYR A 191 -19.82 -8.49 9.28
N GLN A 192 -19.75 -7.19 8.95
CA GLN A 192 -20.10 -6.68 7.63
C GLN A 192 -19.25 -5.48 7.25
N MET A 193 -19.15 -5.24 5.94
CA MET A 193 -18.47 -4.08 5.40
C MET A 193 -19.48 -2.99 5.13
N ASN A 194 -19.27 -1.84 5.74
CA ASN A 194 -20.17 -0.69 5.68
C ASN A 194 -19.44 0.55 5.17
N ILE A 195 -20.23 1.50 4.70
CA ILE A 195 -19.75 2.86 4.46
C ILE A 195 -19.81 3.59 5.80
N GLU A 196 -18.65 4.04 6.25
CA GLU A 196 -18.47 4.76 7.49
C GLU A 196 -18.20 6.23 7.19
N GLN A 197 -18.52 7.10 8.14
CA GLN A 197 -18.31 8.54 8.01
C GLN A 197 -17.34 9.03 9.07
N ILE A 198 -16.45 9.93 8.69
CA ILE A 198 -15.48 10.52 9.59
C ILE A 198 -15.25 12.00 9.25
N SER A 199 -14.88 12.77 10.27
CA SER A 199 -14.50 14.16 10.13
C SER A 199 -13.46 14.54 11.16
N ALA A 200 -12.43 15.28 10.76
CA ALA A 200 -11.33 15.73 11.58
C ALA A 200 -11.79 16.28 12.94
N GLN A 201 -11.23 15.71 14.00
CA GLN A 201 -11.73 15.83 15.36
C GLN A 201 -11.65 17.25 15.92
N THR A 202 -10.55 17.96 15.64
CA THR A 202 -10.29 19.30 16.20
C THR A 202 -9.49 20.15 15.22
N GLN A 203 -9.53 21.48 15.39
CA GLN A 203 -8.69 22.43 14.64
C GLN A 203 -7.17 22.20 14.79
N PHE A 204 -6.74 21.34 15.73
CA PHE A 204 -5.34 21.01 15.95
C PHE A 204 -4.93 19.67 15.33
N SER A 205 -5.85 18.98 14.66
CA SER A 205 -5.57 17.75 13.94
C SER A 205 -4.81 18.02 12.62
N ALA A 206 -4.12 17.01 12.11
CA ALA A 206 -3.29 17.07 10.90
C ALA A 206 -4.06 17.60 9.66
N GLU A 207 -5.38 17.40 9.63
CA GLU A 207 -6.24 17.70 8.49
C GLU A 207 -6.66 19.17 8.40
N TYR A 208 -6.42 19.98 9.44
CA TYR A 208 -6.83 21.40 9.48
C TYR A 208 -5.77 22.37 8.92
N ILE A 209 -4.67 21.87 8.36
CA ILE A 209 -3.57 22.72 7.86
C ILE A 209 -4.03 23.59 6.67
N SER A 210 -5.05 23.19 5.91
CA SER A 210 -5.62 24.03 4.85
C SER A 210 -7.14 23.89 4.77
N ASN A 211 -7.84 25.00 4.98
CA ASN A 211 -9.29 25.12 4.85
C ASN A 211 -9.75 25.49 3.43
N THR A 212 -8.85 25.60 2.45
CA THR A 212 -9.13 26.37 1.21
C THR A 212 -8.92 25.61 -0.10
N THR A 213 -8.51 24.34 -0.09
CA THR A 213 -8.16 23.59 -1.31
C THR A 213 -8.64 22.13 -1.26
N ASN A 214 -8.99 21.55 -2.42
CA ASN A 214 -9.54 20.19 -2.52
C ASN A 214 -8.56 19.09 -2.09
N ALA A 215 -7.28 19.23 -2.44
CA ALA A 215 -6.20 18.38 -1.96
C ALA A 215 -4.89 19.17 -1.98
N PHE A 216 -3.96 18.85 -1.08
CA PHE A 216 -2.66 19.50 -1.01
C PHE A 216 -1.59 18.52 -0.53
N VAL A 217 -0.34 18.83 -0.85
CA VAL A 217 0.84 18.14 -0.32
C VAL A 217 1.62 19.12 0.54
N PHE A 218 1.88 18.77 1.79
CA PHE A 218 2.71 19.53 2.70
C PHE A 218 4.04 18.83 2.95
N ASP A 219 5.13 19.58 2.81
CA ASP A 219 6.43 19.18 3.34
C ASP A 219 6.45 19.45 4.84
N ILE A 220 6.21 18.40 5.62
CA ILE A 220 6.15 18.47 7.09
C ILE A 220 7.54 18.82 7.63
N ARG A 221 8.63 18.43 6.95
CA ARG A 221 10.01 18.70 7.40
C ARG A 221 10.27 20.19 7.55
N ALA A 222 9.61 21.02 6.74
CA ALA A 222 9.68 22.49 6.84
C ALA A 222 9.21 23.02 8.21
N PHE A 223 8.41 22.25 8.97
CA PHE A 223 7.93 22.65 10.29
C PHE A 223 9.04 22.67 11.34
N ARG A 224 10.12 21.90 11.17
CA ARG A 224 11.23 21.79 12.16
C ARG A 224 11.82 23.13 12.55
N ASN A 225 11.87 24.06 11.59
CA ASN A 225 12.50 25.37 11.71
C ASN A 225 11.48 26.52 11.75
N SER A 226 10.18 26.21 11.73
CA SER A 226 9.14 27.24 11.66
C SER A 226 8.61 27.59 13.05
N PRO A 227 8.69 28.87 13.47
CA PRO A 227 8.10 29.30 14.74
C PRO A 227 6.56 29.19 14.75
N LYS A 228 5.93 29.09 13.58
CA LYS A 228 4.47 28.95 13.45
C LYS A 228 3.97 27.54 13.79
N PHE A 229 4.83 26.53 13.75
CA PHE A 229 4.45 25.12 13.91
C PHE A 229 5.07 24.47 15.17
N THR A 230 5.44 25.27 16.18
CA THR A 230 6.04 24.80 17.44
C THR A 230 5.19 23.74 18.15
N LYS A 231 3.86 23.89 18.14
CA LYS A 231 2.95 22.88 18.70
C LYS A 231 3.07 21.51 18.02
N TRP A 232 3.35 21.48 16.72
CA TRP A 232 3.40 20.24 15.94
C TRP A 232 4.77 19.57 15.97
N LYS A 233 5.78 20.33 16.40
CA LYS A 233 7.15 19.86 16.50
C LYS A 233 7.34 18.89 17.65
N ASP A 234 6.82 19.25 18.82
CA ASP A 234 7.14 18.57 20.08
C ASP A 234 5.95 17.83 20.70
N HIS A 235 4.73 18.01 20.17
CA HIS A 235 3.52 17.37 20.70
C HIS A 235 2.96 16.29 19.78
N LEU A 236 2.14 15.43 20.37
CA LEU A 236 1.28 14.53 19.63
C LEU A 236 0.23 15.35 18.88
N VAL A 237 0.11 15.07 17.60
CA VAL A 237 -0.91 15.61 16.70
C VAL A 237 -1.90 14.49 16.41
N SER A 238 -3.19 14.78 16.57
CA SER A 238 -4.26 13.87 16.16
C SER A 238 -4.32 13.84 14.64
N MET A 239 -4.32 12.64 14.06
CA MET A 239 -4.46 12.42 12.62
C MET A 239 -5.47 11.29 12.41
N ILE A 240 -6.30 11.43 11.38
CA ILE A 240 -7.16 10.34 10.94
C ILE A 240 -6.29 9.17 10.46
N ASP A 241 -6.53 7.99 11.02
CA ASP A 241 -5.77 6.76 10.77
C ASP A 241 -6.76 5.60 10.63
N VAL A 242 -7.52 5.63 9.53
CA VAL A 242 -8.59 4.67 9.25
C VAL A 242 -8.06 3.49 8.43
N GLY A 243 -8.20 2.29 9.00
CA GLY A 243 -7.86 1.05 8.34
C GLY A 243 -9.08 0.28 7.83
N ALA A 244 -8.80 -0.86 7.20
CA ALA A 244 -9.79 -1.81 6.70
C ALA A 244 -10.78 -2.34 7.75
N VAL A 245 -10.42 -2.26 9.04
CA VAL A 245 -11.19 -2.86 10.15
C VAL A 245 -11.37 -1.81 11.24
N LEU A 246 -12.63 -1.46 11.53
CA LEU A 246 -12.95 -0.61 12.67
C LEU A 246 -12.88 -1.42 13.96
N ARG A 247 -11.91 -1.09 14.81
CA ARG A 247 -11.73 -1.76 16.11
C ARG A 247 -12.54 -1.09 17.22
N THR A 248 -12.75 0.22 17.16
CA THR A 248 -13.61 0.99 18.07
C THR A 248 -14.08 2.29 17.40
N PRO A 249 -15.19 2.91 17.85
CA PRO A 249 -15.61 4.24 17.39
C PRO A 249 -14.58 5.36 17.66
N ALA A 250 -13.65 5.15 18.59
CA ALA A 250 -12.57 6.08 18.92
C ALA A 250 -11.24 5.75 18.20
N GLY A 251 -11.17 4.62 17.48
CA GLY A 251 -9.95 4.06 16.89
C GLY A 251 -9.61 4.63 15.52
N GLU A 252 -10.28 5.71 15.12
CA GLU A 252 -10.12 6.35 13.82
C GLU A 252 -9.13 7.52 13.85
N TYR A 253 -8.67 7.90 15.06
CA TYR A 253 -7.68 8.94 15.27
C TYR A 253 -6.46 8.37 15.98
N ASN A 254 -5.30 8.66 15.44
CA ASN A 254 -4.02 8.31 16.04
C ASN A 254 -3.31 9.60 16.49
N ASN A 255 -2.87 9.61 17.75
CA ASN A 255 -2.10 10.72 18.31
C ASN A 255 -0.62 10.40 18.17
N LEU A 256 0.06 11.07 17.24
CA LEU A 256 1.44 10.75 16.87
C LEU A 256 2.31 12.00 16.72
N LYS A 257 3.63 11.83 16.82
CA LYS A 257 4.60 12.88 16.51
C LYS A 257 4.78 12.95 14.99
N LEU A 258 4.06 13.85 14.33
CA LEU A 258 3.99 13.90 12.86
C LEU A 258 5.38 13.95 12.19
N LEU A 259 6.25 14.85 12.66
CA LEU A 259 7.64 15.00 12.19
C LEU A 259 8.57 13.81 12.40
N GLN A 260 8.23 12.92 13.33
CA GLN A 260 8.99 11.71 13.61
C GLN A 260 8.56 10.55 12.71
N ASN A 261 7.30 10.56 12.27
CA ASN A 261 6.70 9.45 11.53
C ASN A 261 6.78 9.67 10.01
N TYR A 262 6.62 10.91 9.54
CA TYR A 262 6.42 11.23 8.11
C TYR A 262 7.24 12.45 7.64
N ASP A 263 7.57 12.48 6.36
CA ASP A 263 8.23 13.62 5.72
C ASP A 263 7.21 14.54 5.03
N LEU A 264 6.28 13.94 4.30
CA LEU A 264 5.24 14.62 3.55
C LEU A 264 3.85 14.20 4.05
N LEU A 265 2.88 15.10 3.96
CA LEU A 265 1.47 14.80 4.19
C LEU A 265 0.68 15.19 2.95
N ILE A 266 0.00 14.22 2.34
CA ILE A 266 -1.08 14.48 1.40
C ILE A 266 -2.37 14.53 2.21
N CYS A 267 -3.14 15.60 2.05
CA CYS A 267 -4.46 15.63 2.67
C CYS A 267 -5.52 16.14 1.69
N ALA A 268 -6.59 15.37 1.59
CA ALA A 268 -7.80 15.74 0.88
C ALA A 268 -8.76 16.49 1.81
N ASN A 269 -9.54 17.43 1.30
CA ASN A 269 -10.57 18.09 2.09
C ASN A 269 -11.82 17.20 2.25
N GLU A 270 -12.13 16.38 1.24
CA GLU A 270 -13.28 15.47 1.28
C GLU A 270 -12.98 14.19 0.50
N GLU A 271 -13.40 13.05 1.06
CA GLU A 271 -13.24 11.73 0.44
C GLU A 271 -14.58 10.98 0.31
N SER A 272 -14.63 10.11 -0.69
CA SER A 272 -15.76 9.22 -0.95
C SER A 272 -15.31 7.76 -0.88
N PRO A 273 -16.24 6.81 -0.64
CA PRO A 273 -15.89 5.41 -0.54
C PRO A 273 -15.33 4.94 -1.89
N SER A 274 -14.26 4.16 -1.85
CA SER A 274 -13.67 3.56 -3.06
C SER A 274 -14.70 2.76 -3.85
N THR A 275 -14.58 2.75 -5.17
CA THR A 275 -15.56 2.06 -6.01
C THR A 275 -15.35 0.56 -5.99
N LYS A 276 -16.33 -0.21 -5.50
CA LYS A 276 -16.25 -1.68 -5.59
C LYS A 276 -16.21 -2.11 -7.05
N TYR A 277 -15.50 -3.20 -7.31
CA TYR A 277 -15.40 -3.74 -8.65
C TYR A 277 -16.72 -4.36 -9.14
N LYS A 278 -17.48 -5.01 -8.24
CA LYS A 278 -18.81 -5.59 -8.52
C LYS A 278 -19.86 -4.98 -7.59
N ASP A 279 -20.35 -3.80 -7.96
CA ASP A 279 -21.60 -3.20 -7.50
C ASP A 279 -22.35 -2.67 -8.74
#